data_AF-A0A928WV67-F1
#
_entry.id   AF-A0A928WV67-F1
#
_cell.length_a   1.000
_cell.length_b   1.000
_cell.length_c   1.000
_cell.angle_alpha   90.00
_cell.angle_beta   90.00
_cell.angle_gamma   90.00
#
_symmetry.space_group_name_H-M   'P 1'
#
loop_
_entity.id
_entity.type
_entity.pdbx_description
1 polymer ?
#
loop_
_entity_poly.entity_id
_entity_poly.type
_entity_poly.pdbx_seq_one_letter_code
_entity_poly.pdbx_strand_id
1 'polypeptide(L)'
;YALRRRQATLNSILSTAILPNGIYRQHLQQCLTTLQSDMALACLYYQVATSEEAISLDAISAYKLESLGLICFESGLVKPSCDLYRRYFGEQLQAICR
;
A
#
# COMPACT_ATOMS: atom_id res chain seq x y z
N TYR A 1 -10.99 -27.35 -4.14
CA TYR A 1 -10.16 -26.26 -3.57
C TYR A 1 -10.93 -24.94 -3.68
N ALA A 2 -11.68 -24.59 -2.62
CA ALA A 2 -12.59 -23.46 -2.59
C ALA A 2 -12.03 -22.33 -1.74
N LEU A 3 -11.34 -21.37 -2.36
CA LEU A 3 -11.00 -20.09 -1.75
C LEU A 3 -11.62 -18.96 -2.58
N ARG A 4 -12.94 -19.06 -2.74
CA ARG A 4 -13.80 -18.01 -3.30
C ARG A 4 -14.72 -17.51 -2.19
N ARG A 5 -14.13 -17.05 -1.10
CA ARG A 5 -14.82 -16.32 -0.03
C ARG A 5 -13.83 -15.32 0.54
N ARG A 6 -14.08 -14.03 0.31
CA ARG A 6 -14.15 -12.98 1.34
C ARG A 6 -14.11 -11.60 0.67
N GLN A 7 -15.27 -11.19 0.17
CA GLN A 7 -15.76 -9.83 0.41
C GLN A 7 -16.16 -9.69 1.90
N ALA A 8 -15.36 -10.23 2.83
CA ALA A 8 -15.47 -9.82 4.22
C ALA A 8 -14.87 -8.42 4.24
N THR A 9 -15.75 -7.43 4.25
CA THR A 9 -15.50 -5.99 4.41
C THR A 9 -14.02 -5.67 4.59
N LEU A 10 -13.37 -5.13 3.56
CA LEU A 10 -11.97 -4.66 3.60
C LEU A 10 -11.66 -3.88 4.88
N ASN A 11 -12.63 -3.11 5.39
CA ASN A 11 -12.55 -2.44 6.69
C ASN A 11 -12.35 -3.40 7.87
N SER A 12 -13.08 -4.51 7.94
CA SER A 12 -12.87 -5.56 8.96
C SER A 12 -11.53 -6.26 8.81
N ILE A 13 -11.02 -6.43 7.58
CA ILE A 13 -9.66 -6.97 7.34
C ILE A 13 -8.61 -5.97 7.81
N LEU A 14 -8.78 -4.66 7.54
CA LEU A 14 -7.89 -3.62 8.06
C LEU A 14 -7.89 -3.61 9.59
N SER A 15 -9.08 -3.61 10.22
CA SER A 15 -9.19 -3.66 11.68
C SER A 15 -8.50 -4.89 12.26
N THR A 16 -8.56 -6.05 11.59
CA THR A 16 -7.94 -7.30 12.05
C THR A 16 -6.48 -7.48 11.66
N ALA A 17 -6.02 -6.86 10.58
CA ALA A 17 -4.62 -6.84 10.17
C ALA A 17 -3.79 -5.89 11.05
N ILE A 18 -4.40 -4.81 11.53
CA ILE A 18 -3.78 -3.80 12.39
C ILE A 18 -3.88 -4.20 13.89
N LEU A 19 -4.75 -5.16 14.25
CA LEU A 19 -4.89 -5.68 15.62
C LEU A 19 -3.57 -6.21 16.20
N PRO A 20 -3.43 -6.23 17.55
CA PRO A 20 -2.49 -6.98 18.38
C PRO A 20 -1.60 -8.02 17.71
N ASN A 21 -2.35 -8.92 17.11
CA ASN A 21 -2.10 -10.29 16.72
C ASN A 21 -2.34 -10.48 15.22
N GLY A 22 -2.47 -9.40 14.45
CA GLY A 22 -2.64 -9.44 13.00
C GLY A 22 -1.37 -9.95 12.32
N ILE A 23 -1.50 -11.01 11.52
CA ILE A 23 -0.39 -11.63 10.76
C ILE A 23 0.27 -10.69 9.74
N TYR A 24 -0.39 -9.58 9.40
CA TYR A 24 0.11 -8.56 8.46
C TYR A 24 0.71 -7.33 9.15
N ARG A 25 0.55 -7.17 10.47
CA ARG A 25 1.01 -5.98 11.20
C ARG A 25 2.51 -5.74 11.00
N GLN A 26 3.32 -6.77 11.23
CA GLN A 26 4.78 -6.66 11.16
C GLN A 26 5.21 -6.22 9.76
N HIS A 27 4.63 -6.82 8.72
CA HIS A 27 4.94 -6.47 7.35
C HIS A 27 4.50 -5.03 7.02
N LEU A 28 3.27 -4.64 7.40
CA LEU A 28 2.76 -3.28 7.23
C LEU A 28 3.64 -2.23 7.94
N GLN A 29 4.06 -2.51 9.17
CA GLN A 29 4.96 -1.62 9.91
C GLN A 29 6.33 -1.52 9.24
N GLN A 30 6.92 -2.63 8.79
CA GLN A 30 8.20 -2.61 8.09
C GLN A 30 8.11 -1.75 6.82
N CYS A 31 7.08 -1.96 6.00
CA CYS A 31 6.81 -1.13 4.82
C CYS A 31 6.63 0.34 5.19
N LEU A 32 5.86 0.64 6.24
CA LEU A 32 5.65 2.00 6.72
C LEU A 32 6.97 2.66 7.16
N THR A 33 7.82 1.96 7.92
CA THR A 33 9.11 2.47 8.37
C THR A 33 10.06 2.74 7.19
N THR A 34 10.05 1.89 6.16
CA THR A 34 10.80 2.14 4.93
C THR A 34 10.27 3.38 4.20
N LEU A 35 8.95 3.54 4.09
CA LEU A 35 8.33 4.72 3.48
C LEU A 35 8.62 6.00 4.29
N GLN A 36 8.58 5.93 5.63
CA GLN A 36 8.90 7.07 6.50
C GLN A 36 10.37 7.50 6.40
N SER A 37 11.27 6.55 6.10
CA SER A 37 12.68 6.84 5.87
C SER A 37 12.91 7.62 4.57
N ASP A 38 12.01 7.50 3.61
CA ASP A 38 12.06 8.15 2.30
C ASP A 38 10.73 8.89 2.04
N MET A 39 10.59 10.08 2.63
CA MET A 39 9.34 10.87 2.53
C MET A 39 8.93 11.18 1.09
N ALA A 40 9.88 11.31 0.17
CA ALA A 40 9.57 11.48 -1.24
C ALA A 40 8.85 10.23 -1.80
N LEU A 41 9.36 9.04 -1.49
CA LEU A 41 8.73 7.77 -1.88
C LEU A 41 7.34 7.59 -1.24
N ALA A 42 7.20 7.97 0.03
CA ALA A 42 5.92 7.99 0.73
C ALA A 42 4.88 8.87 0.02
N CYS A 43 5.23 10.12 -0.29
CA CYS A 43 4.32 11.03 -0.98
C CYS A 43 3.96 10.53 -2.39
N LEU A 44 4.92 9.94 -3.12
CA LEU A 44 4.66 9.32 -4.42
C LEU A 44 3.68 8.15 -4.30
N TYR A 45 3.87 7.27 -3.32
CA TYR A 45 2.94 6.16 -3.10
C TYR A 45 1.56 6.64 -2.61
N TYR A 46 1.51 7.71 -1.81
CA TYR A 46 0.25 8.35 -1.42
C TYR A 46 -0.51 8.85 -2.65
N GLN A 47 0.16 9.48 -3.62
CA GLN A 47 -0.47 9.87 -4.88
C GLN A 47 -1.04 8.65 -5.62
N VAL A 48 -0.28 7.56 -5.74
CA VAL A 48 -0.75 6.30 -6.35
C VAL A 48 -1.95 5.71 -5.60
N ALA A 49 -1.93 5.76 -4.26
CA ALA A 49 -3.00 5.22 -3.44
C ALA A 49 -4.28 6.07 -3.48
N THR A 50 -4.14 7.38 -3.69
CA THR A 50 -5.25 8.34 -3.74
C THR A 50 -5.79 8.51 -5.15
N SER A 51 -4.96 8.28 -6.17
CA SER A 51 -5.37 8.28 -7.57
C SER A 51 -6.22 7.06 -7.89
N GLU A 52 -7.32 7.30 -8.59
CA GLU A 52 -8.12 6.21 -9.17
C GLU A 52 -7.47 5.62 -10.43
N GLU A 53 -6.60 6.40 -11.08
CA GLU A 53 -5.90 6.01 -12.29
C GLU A 53 -4.45 5.60 -12.00
N ALA A 54 -3.93 4.70 -12.84
CA ALA A 54 -2.56 4.24 -12.74
C ALA A 54 -1.60 5.37 -13.13
N ILE A 55 -0.59 5.62 -12.29
CA ILE A 55 0.32 6.76 -12.47
C ILE A 55 1.66 6.25 -12.99
N SER A 56 2.31 7.03 -13.85
CA SER A 56 3.72 6.81 -14.17
C SER A 56 4.60 7.31 -13.03
N LEU A 57 5.47 6.45 -12.52
CA LEU A 57 6.47 6.77 -11.50
C LEU A 57 7.87 6.61 -12.08
N ASP A 58 8.84 7.33 -11.52
CA ASP A 58 10.25 7.10 -11.85
C ASP A 58 10.63 5.64 -11.62
N ALA A 59 11.44 5.08 -12.53
CA ALA A 59 11.83 3.67 -12.51
C ALA A 59 12.42 3.24 -11.16
N ILE A 60 13.19 4.12 -10.50
CA ILE A 60 13.80 3.86 -9.19
C ILE A 60 12.72 3.77 -8.11
N SER A 61 11.81 4.74 -8.05
CA SER A 61 10.74 4.81 -7.06
C SER A 61 9.75 3.66 -7.24
N ALA A 62 9.40 3.35 -8.49
CA ALA A 62 8.53 2.25 -8.83
C ALA A 62 9.17 0.91 -8.44
N TYR A 63 10.43 0.67 -8.80
CA TYR A 63 11.13 -0.55 -8.39
C TYR A 63 11.22 -0.72 -6.86
N LYS A 64 11.49 0.37 -6.11
CA LYS A 64 11.48 0.35 -4.64
C LYS A 64 10.11 -0.07 -4.09
N LEU A 65 9.03 0.53 -4.59
CA LEU A 65 7.67 0.23 -4.14
C LEU A 65 7.23 -1.19 -4.52
N GLU A 66 7.63 -1.67 -5.71
CA GLU A 66 7.37 -3.03 -6.16
C GLU A 66 8.14 -4.04 -5.30
N SER A 67 9.40 -3.77 -4.97
CA SER A 67 10.20 -4.60 -4.07
C SER A 67 9.62 -4.69 -2.67
N LEU A 68 8.85 -3.69 -2.24
CA LEU A 68 8.08 -3.72 -0.99
C LEU A 68 6.75 -4.45 -1.12
N GLY A 69 6.35 -4.83 -2.33
CA GLY A 69 5.06 -5.47 -2.64
C GLY A 69 3.86 -4.51 -2.57
N LEU A 70 4.10 -3.20 -2.52
CA LEU A 70 3.08 -2.18 -2.34
C LEU A 70 2.34 -1.85 -3.64
N ILE A 71 3.04 -1.95 -4.76
CA ILE A 71 2.51 -1.67 -6.08
C ILE A 71 2.63 -2.88 -7.01
N CYS A 72 1.91 -2.83 -8.12
CA CYS A 72 2.08 -3.68 -9.28
C CYS A 72 2.20 -2.82 -10.55
N PHE A 73 3.01 -3.29 -11.50
CA PHE A 73 3.07 -2.71 -12.82
C PHE A 73 1.97 -3.30 -13.70
N GLU A 74 1.14 -2.43 -14.26
CA GLU A 74 0.12 -2.79 -15.24
C GLU A 74 0.29 -1.92 -16.47
N SER A 75 0.69 -2.53 -17.59
CA SER A 75 0.85 -1.86 -18.88
C SER A 75 1.78 -0.63 -18.86
N GLY A 76 2.84 -0.66 -18.04
CA GLY A 76 3.79 0.44 -17.90
C GLY A 76 3.35 1.54 -16.91
N LEU A 77 2.21 1.35 -16.25
CA LEU A 77 1.73 2.24 -15.20
C LEU A 77 1.75 1.53 -13.85
N VAL A 78 1.79 2.30 -12.79
CA VAL A 78 1.83 1.79 -11.42
C VAL A 78 0.44 1.83 -10.80
N LYS A 79 0.03 0.69 -10.22
CA LYS A 79 -1.19 0.57 -9.41
C LYS A 79 -0.88 0.01 -8.03
N PRO A 80 -1.69 0.35 -7.01
CA PRO A 80 -1.57 -0.30 -5.71
C PRO A 80 -1.85 -1.81 -5.83
N SER A 81 -1.01 -2.63 -5.19
CA SER A 81 -1.10 -4.09 -5.24
C SER A 81 -2.40 -4.63 -4.64
N CYS A 82 -2.93 -3.94 -3.62
CA CYS A 82 -4.23 -4.27 -3.05
C CYS A 82 -4.90 -3.06 -2.36
N ASP A 83 -6.22 -3.14 -2.25
CA ASP A 83 -7.02 -2.13 -1.53
C ASP A 83 -6.66 -2.01 -0.05
N LEU A 84 -6.13 -3.08 0.56
CA LEU A 84 -5.64 -3.06 1.94
C LEU A 84 -4.50 -2.05 2.09
N TYR A 85 -3.48 -2.14 1.25
CA TYR A 85 -2.36 -1.21 1.26
C TYR A 85 -2.82 0.19 0.86
N ARG A 86 -3.66 0.31 -0.17
CA ARG A 86 -4.20 1.60 -0.60
C ARG A 86 -4.84 2.37 0.57
N ARG A 87 -5.71 1.71 1.34
CA ARG A 87 -6.42 2.34 2.47
C ARG A 87 -5.50 2.60 3.66
N TYR A 88 -4.71 1.59 4.07
CA TYR A 88 -3.83 1.72 5.23
C TYR A 88 -2.79 2.83 5.03
N PHE A 89 -2.06 2.79 3.92
CA PHE A 89 -1.08 3.82 3.62
C PHE A 89 -1.74 5.12 3.19
N GLY A 90 -2.93 5.10 2.59
CA GLY A 90 -3.71 6.32 2.35
C GLY A 90 -3.94 7.10 3.65
N GLU A 91 -4.43 6.45 4.71
CA GLU A 91 -4.64 7.09 6.01
C GLU A 91 -3.33 7.47 6.72
N GLN A 92 -2.33 6.57 6.73
CA GLN A 92 -1.07 6.83 7.44
C GLN A 92 -0.20 7.88 6.75
N LEU A 93 -0.16 7.88 5.41
CA LEU A 93 0.64 8.82 4.63
C LEU A 93 -0.07 10.17 4.47
N GLN A 94 -1.40 10.23 4.58
CA GLN A 94 -2.13 11.50 4.66
C GLN A 94 -1.63 12.37 5.82
N ALA A 95 -1.24 11.77 6.94
CA ALA A 95 -0.67 12.51 8.08
C ALA A 95 0.76 13.00 7.82
N ILE A 96 1.49 12.37 6.91
CA ILE A 96 2.90 12.65 6.61
C ILE A 96 3.06 13.65 5.47
N CYS A 97 2.20 13.56 4.45
CA CYS A 97 2.29 14.35 3.22
C CYS A 97 1.36 15.59 3.26
N ARG A 98 1.06 16.09 4.47
CA ARG A 98 0.15 17.23 4.74
C ARG A 98 0.86 18.57 4.67
#